data_AF-A0A955S4R0-F1
#
_entry.id   AF-A0A955S4R0-F1
#
_cell.length_a   1.000
_cell.length_b   1.000
_cell.length_c   1.000
_cell.angle_alpha   90.00
_cell.angle_beta   90.00
_cell.angle_gamma   90.00
#
_symmetry.space_group_name_H-M   'P 1'
#
loop_
_entity.id
_entity.type
_entity.pdbx_description
1 polymer ?
#
loop_
_entity_poly.entity_id
_entity_poly.type
_entity_poly.pdbx_seq_one_letter_code
_entity_poly.pdbx_strand_id
1 'polypeptide(L)'
;ITDVPEAINQEIQKSLSIADRKQIQLFRGRGCEHCNSTGYYGRLAIYEILTLNDNIRAAVLEKPRSDYIKGIAVREGMKTLRQNAWQAALDGKTTFEEVIHVTVGDDTSLPQSKESNSQVSGYEELINKLAEKKIKEKYAESLGKANEV
;
A
#
# COMPACT_ATOMS: atom_id res chain seq x y z
N ILE A 1 13.29 24.13 1.52
CA ILE A 1 13.17 23.38 2.79
C ILE A 1 11.99 24.01 3.51
N THR A 2 10.83 23.37 3.45
CA THR A 2 9.66 23.78 4.23
C THR A 2 9.70 23.00 5.52
N ASP A 3 9.49 23.66 6.66
CA ASP A 3 9.18 22.96 7.91
C ASP A 3 7.90 22.16 7.68
N VAL A 4 8.03 20.84 7.61
CA VAL A 4 6.91 19.93 7.38
C VAL A 4 6.21 19.74 8.73
N PRO A 5 4.87 19.92 8.81
CA PRO A 5 4.16 19.67 10.05
C PRO A 5 4.39 18.25 10.55
N GLU A 6 4.56 18.09 11.87
CA GLU A 6 4.90 16.79 12.47
C GLU A 6 3.85 15.69 12.14
N ALA A 7 2.58 16.07 12.02
CA ALA A 7 1.51 15.16 11.59
C ALA A 7 1.77 14.56 10.19
N ILE A 8 2.35 15.33 9.27
CA ILE A 8 2.71 14.86 7.93
C ILE A 8 3.91 13.91 7.99
N ASN A 9 4.90 14.20 8.84
CA ASN A 9 6.03 13.28 9.06
C ASN A 9 5.54 11.91 9.54
N GLN A 10 4.63 11.91 10.53
CA GLN A 10 4.03 10.69 11.07
C GLN A 10 3.20 9.94 10.02
N GLU A 11 2.42 10.65 9.19
CA GLU A 11 1.65 10.03 8.10
C GLU A 11 2.57 9.34 7.08
N ILE A 12 3.67 10.00 6.68
CA ILE A 12 4.65 9.45 5.74
C ILE A 12 5.32 8.21 6.32
N GLN A 13 5.78 8.27 7.57
CA GLN A 13 6.43 7.14 8.26
C GLN A 13 5.48 5.94 8.34
N LYS A 14 4.22 6.17 8.73
CA LYS A 14 3.19 5.14 8.79
C LYS A 14 2.89 4.55 7.41
N SER A 15 2.65 5.41 6.41
CA SER A 15 2.25 4.98 5.07
C SER A 15 3.33 4.15 4.38
N LEU A 16 4.60 4.55 4.52
CA LEU A 16 5.71 3.89 3.83
C LEU A 16 6.43 2.84 4.70
N SER A 17 5.97 2.61 5.93
CA SER A 17 6.64 1.71 6.90
C SER A 17 8.14 2.02 7.08
N ILE A 18 8.48 3.31 7.06
CA ILE A 18 9.87 3.77 7.23
C ILE A 18 10.09 4.06 8.71
N ALA A 19 11.04 3.35 9.35
CA ALA A 19 11.45 3.63 10.71
C ALA A 19 12.28 4.94 10.77
N ASP A 20 11.85 5.87 11.62
CA ASP A 20 12.60 7.04 12.13
C ASP A 20 13.59 7.69 11.16
N ARG A 21 13.07 8.34 10.12
CA ARG A 21 13.85 9.39 9.44
C ARG A 21 13.89 10.63 10.33
N LYS A 22 15.06 10.91 10.93
CA LYS A 22 15.31 12.11 11.73
C LYS A 22 15.02 13.43 10.98
N GLN A 23 14.97 13.40 9.64
CA GLN A 23 14.58 14.57 8.85
C GLN A 23 13.96 14.13 7.52
N ILE A 24 12.64 14.29 7.39
CA ILE A 24 11.95 14.19 6.11
C ILE A 24 12.05 15.56 5.43
N GLN A 25 12.48 15.56 4.16
CA GLN A 25 12.55 16.77 3.35
C GLN A 25 11.50 16.69 2.25
N LEU A 26 10.72 17.75 2.10
CA LEU A 26 9.72 17.92 1.06
C LEU A 26 9.97 19.20 0.28
N PHE A 27 9.42 19.24 -0.93
CA PHE A 27 9.68 20.30 -1.89
C PHE A 27 8.39 20.98 -2.30
N ARG A 28 8.50 22.28 -2.56
CA ARG A 28 7.46 23.09 -3.17
C ARG A 28 8.08 24.03 -4.18
N GLY A 29 7.48 24.14 -5.36
CA GLY A 29 7.90 25.12 -6.34
C GLY A 29 7.65 26.54 -5.82
N ARG A 30 8.67 27.40 -5.91
CA ARG A 30 8.61 28.80 -5.46
C ARG A 30 7.67 29.71 -6.26
N GLY A 31 7.24 29.26 -7.45
CA GLY A 31 6.58 30.12 -8.45
C GLY A 31 7.59 30.91 -9.28
N CYS A 32 7.42 30.92 -10.59
CA CYS A 32 8.16 31.72 -11.55
C CYS A 32 7.31 31.98 -12.81
N GLU A 33 7.80 32.79 -13.73
CA GLU A 33 7.11 33.11 -14.98
C GLU A 33 6.76 31.86 -15.80
N HIS A 34 7.67 30.88 -15.90
CA HIS A 34 7.43 29.64 -16.66
C HIS A 34 6.26 28.80 -16.15
N CYS A 35 5.96 28.87 -14.85
CA CYS A 35 4.82 28.17 -14.25
C CYS A 35 3.66 29.10 -13.91
N ASN A 36 3.66 30.33 -14.45
CA ASN A 36 2.66 31.37 -14.14
C ASN A 36 2.48 31.57 -12.63
N SER A 37 3.59 31.58 -11.89
CA SER A 37 3.64 31.75 -10.43
C SER A 37 2.89 30.68 -9.62
N THR A 38 2.48 29.56 -10.22
CA THR A 38 1.77 28.49 -9.50
C THR A 38 2.69 27.61 -8.66
N GLY A 39 3.95 27.47 -9.07
CA GLY A 39 4.89 26.52 -8.50
C GLY A 39 4.75 25.09 -9.07
N TYR A 40 3.89 24.87 -10.07
CA TYR A 40 3.68 23.58 -10.72
C TYR A 40 3.83 23.68 -12.24
N TYR A 41 4.41 22.67 -12.88
CA TYR A 41 4.49 22.60 -14.34
C TYR A 41 4.33 21.15 -14.81
N GLY A 42 3.36 20.90 -15.69
CA GLY A 42 3.00 19.55 -16.12
C GLY A 42 2.12 18.81 -15.09
N ARG A 43 1.94 17.49 -15.31
CA ARG A 43 1.20 16.60 -14.42
C ARG A 43 1.94 15.27 -14.29
N LEU A 44 1.91 14.69 -13.09
CA LEU A 44 2.47 13.38 -12.79
C LEU A 44 1.33 12.38 -12.58
N ALA A 45 1.38 11.24 -13.26
CA ALA A 45 0.49 10.13 -12.96
C ALA A 45 1.03 9.31 -11.78
N ILE A 46 0.14 8.96 -10.86
CA ILE A 46 0.37 8.01 -9.78
C ILE A 46 -0.63 6.85 -9.95
N TYR A 47 -0.20 5.64 -9.62
CA TYR A 47 -0.96 4.42 -9.93
C TYR A 47 -1.14 3.58 -8.67
N GLU A 48 -2.25 2.85 -8.60
CA GLU A 48 -2.48 1.74 -7.68
C GLU A 48 -2.84 0.53 -8.53
N ILE A 49 -1.99 -0.50 -8.53
CA ILE A 49 -2.11 -1.62 -9.48
C ILE A 49 -2.39 -2.91 -8.71
N LEU A 50 -3.65 -3.36 -8.76
CA LEU A 50 -4.07 -4.65 -8.24
C LEU A 50 -3.70 -5.77 -9.22
N THR A 51 -2.76 -6.62 -8.83
CA THR A 51 -2.41 -7.82 -9.60
C THR A 51 -3.28 -9.00 -9.17
N LEU A 52 -4.03 -9.59 -10.10
CA LEU A 52 -4.80 -10.82 -9.81
C LEU A 52 -3.89 -12.04 -9.74
N ASN A 53 -3.45 -12.38 -8.54
CA ASN A 53 -2.81 -13.67 -8.24
C ASN A 53 -3.82 -14.69 -7.71
N ASP A 54 -3.34 -15.90 -7.39
CA ASP A 54 -4.20 -17.00 -6.93
C ASP A 54 -4.91 -16.70 -5.61
N ASN A 55 -4.28 -15.96 -4.70
CA ASN A 55 -4.87 -15.64 -3.40
C ASN A 55 -6.01 -14.62 -3.55
N ILE A 56 -5.81 -13.58 -4.37
CA ILE A 56 -6.86 -12.63 -4.74
C ILE A 56 -7.97 -13.32 -5.53
N ARG A 57 -7.64 -14.20 -6.47
CA ARG A 57 -8.63 -14.95 -7.27
C ARG A 57 -9.51 -15.82 -6.39
N ALA A 58 -8.92 -16.56 -5.46
CA ALA A 58 -9.66 -17.36 -4.49
C ALA A 58 -10.55 -16.48 -3.60
N ALA A 59 -10.01 -15.37 -3.10
CA ALA A 59 -10.78 -14.45 -2.27
C ALA A 59 -12.00 -13.87 -3.01
N VAL A 60 -11.88 -13.48 -4.28
CA VAL A 60 -13.00 -12.89 -5.05
C VAL A 60 -14.20 -13.84 -5.17
N LEU A 61 -13.99 -15.16 -5.23
CA LEU A 61 -15.08 -16.15 -5.33
C LEU A 61 -16.00 -16.11 -4.11
N GLU A 62 -15.47 -15.72 -2.95
CA GLU A 62 -16.20 -15.62 -1.69
C GLU A 62 -16.97 -14.29 -1.54
N LYS A 63 -16.95 -13.43 -2.57
CA LYS A 63 -17.60 -12.11 -2.58
C LYS A 63 -17.26 -11.23 -1.34
N PRO A 64 -15.98 -11.05 -1.02
CA PRO A 64 -15.56 -10.28 0.12
C PRO A 64 -15.84 -8.79 -0.10
N ARG A 65 -15.78 -8.03 0.99
CA ARG A 65 -15.69 -6.58 0.92
C ARG A 65 -14.38 -6.16 0.24
N SER A 66 -14.38 -4.99 -0.39
CA SER A 66 -13.24 -4.46 -1.15
C SER A 66 -12.01 -4.17 -0.26
N ASP A 67 -12.22 -3.74 0.98
CA ASP A 67 -11.17 -3.51 1.99
C ASP A 67 -10.34 -4.76 2.28
N TYR A 68 -10.97 -5.93 2.29
CA TYR A 68 -10.29 -7.21 2.47
C TYR A 68 -9.41 -7.59 1.28
N ILE A 69 -9.91 -7.43 0.05
CA ILE A 69 -9.12 -7.63 -1.18
C ILE A 69 -7.92 -6.69 -1.19
N LYS A 70 -8.13 -5.42 -0.83
CA LYS A 70 -7.06 -4.43 -0.70
C LYS A 70 -6.02 -4.87 0.33
N GLY A 71 -6.46 -5.37 1.49
CA GLY A 71 -5.57 -5.87 2.55
C GLY A 71 -4.73 -7.08 2.12
N ILE A 72 -5.27 -8.00 1.32
CA ILE A 72 -4.49 -9.09 0.71
C ILE A 72 -3.48 -8.49 -0.28
N ALA A 73 -3.94 -7.63 -1.19
CA ALA A 73 -3.12 -7.06 -2.25
C ALA A 73 -1.91 -6.28 -1.70
N VAL A 74 -2.12 -5.46 -0.67
CA VAL A 74 -1.03 -4.69 -0.04
C VAL A 74 -0.02 -5.62 0.64
N ARG A 75 -0.47 -6.68 1.34
CA ARG A 75 0.44 -7.68 1.92
C ARG A 75 1.26 -8.41 0.87
N GLU A 76 0.72 -8.54 -0.34
CA GLU A 76 1.39 -9.18 -1.48
C GLU A 76 2.18 -8.20 -2.35
N GLY A 77 2.36 -6.95 -1.87
CA GLY A 77 3.27 -5.97 -2.47
C GLY A 77 2.61 -4.91 -3.33
N MET A 78 1.27 -4.85 -3.39
CA MET A 78 0.59 -3.69 -3.97
C MET A 78 0.87 -2.45 -3.14
N LYS A 79 1.29 -1.36 -3.80
CA LYS A 79 1.37 -0.04 -3.19
C LYS A 79 0.08 0.72 -3.43
N THR A 80 -0.48 1.33 -2.39
CA THR A 80 -1.66 2.17 -2.51
C THR A 80 -1.33 3.48 -3.24
N LEU A 81 -2.37 4.17 -3.70
CA LEU A 81 -2.25 5.47 -4.35
C LEU A 81 -1.53 6.48 -3.46
N ARG A 82 -1.91 6.57 -2.18
CA ARG A 82 -1.28 7.40 -1.14
C ARG A 82 0.18 7.05 -0.93
N GLN A 83 0.54 5.76 -0.88
CA GLN A 83 1.93 5.35 -0.72
C GLN A 83 2.78 5.79 -1.92
N ASN A 84 2.28 5.58 -3.15
CA ASN A 84 2.98 6.03 -4.35
C ASN A 84 3.05 7.56 -4.45
N ALA A 85 2.01 8.27 -4.02
CA ALA A 85 1.98 9.73 -3.95
C ALA A 85 3.01 10.27 -2.94
N TRP A 86 3.12 9.66 -1.75
CA TRP A 86 4.13 10.00 -0.76
C TRP A 86 5.54 9.79 -1.29
N GLN A 87 5.79 8.69 -2.00
CA GLN A 87 7.08 8.47 -2.64
C GLN A 87 7.40 9.56 -3.67
N ALA A 88 6.42 9.97 -4.49
CA ALA A 88 6.61 11.05 -5.46
C ALA A 88 6.91 12.41 -4.79
N ALA A 89 6.31 12.70 -3.64
CA ALA A 89 6.57 13.92 -2.88
C ALA A 89 7.99 13.91 -2.25
N LEU A 90 8.42 12.76 -1.71
CA LEU A 90 9.78 12.57 -1.21
C LEU A 90 10.83 12.69 -2.32
N ASP A 91 10.50 12.26 -3.53
CA ASP A 91 11.33 12.42 -4.73
C ASP A 91 11.33 13.88 -5.26
N GLY A 92 10.55 14.79 -4.67
CA GLY A 92 10.43 16.19 -5.09
C GLY A 92 9.67 16.40 -6.41
N LYS A 93 8.88 15.42 -6.85
CA LYS A 93 8.10 15.49 -8.10
C LYS A 93 6.72 16.12 -7.91
N THR A 94 6.23 16.15 -6.68
CA THR A 94 4.97 16.79 -6.29
C THR A 94 5.09 17.34 -4.86
N THR A 95 4.05 18.01 -4.38
CA THR A 95 3.97 18.58 -3.03
C THR A 95 3.11 17.70 -2.13
N PHE A 96 3.27 17.82 -0.80
CA PHE A 96 2.42 17.04 0.11
C PHE A 96 0.96 17.49 0.08
N GLU A 97 0.71 18.76 -0.25
CA GLU A 97 -0.64 19.28 -0.43
C GLU A 97 -1.35 18.59 -1.59
N GLU A 98 -0.65 18.37 -2.72
CA GLU A 98 -1.18 17.59 -3.83
C GLU A 98 -1.43 16.14 -3.43
N VAL A 99 -0.50 15.51 -2.67
CA VAL A 99 -0.70 14.14 -2.15
C VAL A 99 -2.00 14.06 -1.38
N ILE A 100 -2.20 14.95 -0.40
CA ILE A 100 -3.40 14.94 0.44
C ILE A 100 -4.65 15.19 -0.40
N HIS A 101 -4.61 16.17 -1.31
CA HIS A 101 -5.75 16.56 -2.13
C HIS A 101 -6.25 15.43 -3.04
N VAL A 102 -5.35 14.72 -3.71
CA VAL A 102 -5.73 13.73 -4.74
C VAL A 102 -6.00 12.33 -4.17
N THR A 103 -5.64 12.07 -2.91
CA THR A 103 -5.75 10.73 -2.31
C THR A 103 -6.64 10.68 -1.07
N VAL A 104 -7.51 11.67 -0.84
CA VAL A 104 -8.42 11.74 0.34
C VAL A 104 -9.25 10.45 0.53
N GLY A 105 -9.71 9.85 -0.57
CA GLY A 105 -10.47 8.58 -0.53
C GLY A 105 -9.61 7.31 -0.46
N ASP A 106 -8.28 7.44 -0.49
CA ASP A 106 -7.39 6.30 -0.29
C ASP A 106 -7.29 6.01 1.22
N ASP A 107 -8.18 5.15 1.69
CA ASP A 107 -8.15 4.65 3.07
C ASP A 107 -6.85 3.86 3.28
N THR A 108 -5.85 4.51 3.88
CA THR A 108 -4.61 3.86 4.35
C THR A 108 -4.82 3.04 5.61
N SER A 109 -6.05 3.01 6.11
CA SER A 109 -6.49 1.99 7.04
C SER A 109 -6.46 0.63 6.30
N LEU A 110 -5.27 0.02 6.25
CA LEU A 110 -5.20 -1.44 6.28
C LEU A 110 -6.20 -1.89 7.34
N PRO A 111 -7.08 -2.88 7.05
CA PRO A 111 -8.09 -3.29 8.00
C PRO A 111 -7.42 -3.49 9.34
N GLN A 112 -7.65 -2.55 10.26
CA GLN A 112 -7.12 -2.65 11.59
C GLN A 112 -7.84 -3.86 12.16
N SER A 113 -7.06 -4.86 12.56
CA SER A 113 -7.51 -6.09 13.20
C SER A 113 -8.08 -5.82 14.60
N LYS A 114 -8.87 -4.75 14.76
CA LYS A 114 -9.47 -4.33 16.01
C LYS A 114 -10.93 -3.96 15.74
N GLU A 115 -11.77 -4.87 16.23
CA GLU A 115 -13.20 -4.77 16.49
C GLU A 115 -14.16 -5.36 15.43
N SER A 116 -14.54 -6.61 15.74
CA SER A 116 -15.88 -7.18 15.63
C SER A 116 -16.69 -6.87 14.38
N ASN A 117 -16.47 -7.66 13.32
CA ASN A 117 -17.58 -8.11 12.50
C ASN A 117 -17.46 -9.62 12.28
N SER A 118 -18.54 -10.33 12.56
CA SER A 118 -18.63 -11.81 12.63
C SER A 118 -18.21 -12.55 11.35
N GLN A 119 -18.02 -11.84 10.24
CA GLN A 119 -17.59 -12.42 8.98
C GLN A 119 -16.06 -12.47 8.80
N VAL A 120 -15.27 -11.68 9.53
CA VAL A 120 -13.80 -11.64 9.39
C VAL A 120 -13.13 -12.92 9.93
N SER A 121 -13.74 -13.54 10.95
CA SER A 121 -13.28 -14.78 11.59
C SER A 121 -13.12 -15.96 10.62
N GLY A 122 -14.11 -16.20 9.75
CA GLY A 122 -14.07 -17.35 8.82
C GLY A 122 -13.05 -17.20 7.70
N TYR A 123 -12.75 -15.96 7.29
CA TYR A 123 -11.84 -15.69 6.18
C TYR A 123 -10.36 -15.66 6.59
N GLU A 124 -10.04 -15.19 7.79
CA GLU A 124 -8.69 -15.36 8.35
C GLU A 124 -8.36 -16.85 8.55
N GLU A 125 -9.33 -17.63 9.01
CA GLU A 125 -9.20 -19.08 9.14
C GLU A 125 -9.01 -19.76 7.78
N LEU A 126 -9.71 -19.29 6.73
CA LEU A 126 -9.52 -19.78 5.36
C LEU A 126 -8.15 -19.41 4.79
N ILE A 127 -7.68 -18.18 4.95
CA ILE A 127 -6.32 -17.78 4.54
C ILE A 127 -5.28 -18.65 5.22
N ASN A 128 -5.40 -18.86 6.52
CA ASN A 128 -4.46 -19.70 7.27
C ASN A 128 -4.50 -21.15 6.78
N LYS A 129 -5.69 -21.71 6.55
CA LYS A 129 -5.85 -23.06 5.95
C LYS A 129 -5.24 -23.16 4.55
N LEU A 130 -5.43 -22.15 3.69
CA LEU A 130 -4.85 -22.12 2.34
C LEU A 130 -3.33 -21.96 2.37
N ALA A 131 -2.79 -21.13 3.27
CA ALA A 131 -1.36 -20.97 3.48
C ALA A 131 -0.72 -22.27 4.02
N GLU A 132 -1.34 -22.90 5.03
CA GLU A 132 -0.92 -24.21 5.55
C GLU A 132 -0.97 -25.30 4.47
N LYS A 133 -2.00 -25.30 3.63
CA LYS A 133 -2.13 -26.23 2.52
C LYS A 133 -1.01 -26.04 1.49
N LYS A 134 -0.73 -24.81 1.06
CA LYS A 134 0.40 -24.50 0.16
C LYS A 134 1.75 -24.90 0.75
N ILE A 135 1.96 -24.68 2.06
CA ILE A 135 3.19 -25.11 2.76
C ILE A 135 3.31 -26.64 2.76
N LYS A 136 2.22 -27.36 3.06
CA LYS A 136 2.19 -28.83 3.05
C LYS A 136 2.42 -29.40 1.65
N GLU A 137 1.81 -28.82 0.62
CA GLU A 137 2.01 -29.22 -0.78
C GLU A 137 3.47 -29.02 -1.21
N LYS A 138 4.06 -27.85 -0.92
CA LYS A 138 5.45 -27.56 -1.22
C LYS A 138 6.43 -28.48 -0.47
N TYR A 139 6.11 -28.83 0.78
CA TYR A 139 6.90 -29.77 1.58
C TYR A 139 6.80 -31.22 1.03
N ALA A 140 5.60 -31.66 0.65
CA ALA A 140 5.38 -32.97 0.03
C ALA A 140 6.10 -33.11 -1.32
N GLU A 141 6.09 -32.06 -2.15
CA GLU A 141 6.87 -32.02 -3.41
C GLU A 141 8.39 -32.11 -3.16
N SER A 142 8.88 -31.49 -2.08
CA SER A 142 10.31 -31.56 -1.71
C SER A 142 10.73 -32.95 -1.21
N LEU A 143 9.83 -33.70 -0.57
CA LEU A 143 10.05 -35.07 -0.13
C LEU A 143 9.93 -36.08 -1.27
N GLY A 144 9.02 -35.85 -2.24
CA GLY A 144 8.88 -36.68 -3.43
C GLY A 144 10.15 -36.70 -4.30
N LYS A 145 10.87 -35.57 -4.37
CA LYS A 145 12.16 -35.47 -5.07
C LYS A 145 13.33 -36.11 -4.32
N ALA A 146 13.18 -36.45 -3.04
CA ALA A 146 14.22 -37.09 -2.24
C ALA A 146 14.20 -38.64 -2.31
N ASN A 147 13.16 -39.23 -2.89
CA ASN A 147 12.98 -40.69 -3.02
C ASN A 147 13.18 -41.23 -4.46
N GLU A 148 13.70 -40.41 -5.37
CA GLU A 148 14.04 -40.81 -6.76
C GLU A 148 15.56 -40.83 -7.04
N VAL A 149 16.41 -41.04 -6.03
CA VAL A 149 17.87 -41.25 -6.18
C VAL A 149 18.30 -42.55 -5.51
#